data_AF-A0A2V6EGR2-F1
#
_entry.id   AF-A0A2V6EGR2-F1
#
_cell.length_a   1.000
_cell.length_b   1.000
_cell.length_c   1.000
_cell.angle_alpha   90.00
_cell.angle_beta   90.00
_cell.angle_gamma   90.00
#
_symmetry.space_group_name_H-M   'P 1'
#
loop_
_entity.id
_entity.type
_entity.pdbx_description
1 polymer ?
#
loop_
_entity_poly.entity_id
_entity_poly.type
_entity_poly.pdbx_seq_one_letter_code
_entity_poly.pdbx_strand_id
1 'polypeptide(L)'
;MPATLKTTEVHPPVPNKWLEQFDLPVADADVLTQDPDGDAFTNLDEWQGHTNPIDKNSHPDYLSKLKLKSFSEEPFRLMFSSWVGDTFAINTIDLKEPTQFLRIGDTIGGTRFKIVRFTERYQPNQYGTEVDVSELTLQREETTEQVTLVKEKVAISPESVATFVYSWGVPREFHVRKDQEFSLKPLNESKYKLVDVQPSKAVIMNTQKPNDRIEIGLLSP
;
A
#
# COMPACT_ATOMS: atom_id res chain seq x y z
N MET A 1 31.65 -4.54 35.28
CA MET A 1 32.61 -4.95 34.24
C MET A 1 32.83 -3.77 33.31
N PRO A 2 34.05 -3.49 32.80
CA PRO A 2 34.27 -2.38 31.88
C PRO A 2 33.62 -2.69 30.52
N ALA A 3 32.99 -1.69 29.90
CA ALA A 3 32.42 -1.80 28.57
C ALA A 3 33.56 -1.95 27.54
N THR A 4 33.51 -3.00 26.73
CA THR A 4 34.39 -3.20 25.57
C THR A 4 33.50 -3.33 24.33
N LEU A 5 34.06 -3.15 23.12
CA LEU A 5 33.35 -3.40 21.85
C LEU A 5 32.76 -4.82 21.75
N LYS A 6 33.19 -5.76 22.62
CA LYS A 6 32.64 -7.12 22.74
C LYS A 6 31.42 -7.24 23.66
N THR A 7 31.14 -6.23 24.50
CA THR A 7 30.10 -6.26 25.54
C THR A 7 29.03 -5.18 25.38
N THR A 8 29.23 -4.22 24.48
CA THR A 8 28.25 -3.15 24.20
C THR A 8 28.08 -3.03 22.68
N GLU A 9 26.85 -3.25 22.22
CA GLU A 9 26.45 -2.94 20.85
C GLU A 9 26.53 -1.43 20.67
N VAL A 10 27.43 -0.97 19.81
CA VAL A 10 27.71 0.47 19.65
C VAL A 10 26.61 1.12 18.81
N HIS A 11 26.09 0.37 17.83
CA HIS A 11 25.10 0.83 16.87
C HIS A 11 23.89 -0.11 16.79
N PRO A 12 23.07 -0.23 17.86
CA PRO A 12 21.85 -1.02 17.79
C PRO A 12 20.95 -0.53 16.65
N PRO A 13 20.28 -1.43 15.90
CA PRO A 13 20.15 -2.86 16.15
C PRO A 13 21.21 -3.75 15.47
N VAL A 14 22.28 -3.17 14.91
CA VAL A 14 23.27 -3.90 14.12
C VAL A 14 24.40 -4.42 15.02
N PRO A 15 24.64 -5.75 15.07
CA PRO A 15 25.72 -6.30 15.87
C PRO A 15 27.09 -5.84 15.38
N ASN A 16 27.98 -5.44 16.29
CA ASN A 16 29.36 -5.05 15.96
C ASN A 16 30.09 -6.10 15.11
N LYS A 17 29.82 -7.39 15.35
CA LYS A 17 30.41 -8.50 14.56
C LYS A 17 30.03 -8.43 13.07
N TRP A 18 28.82 -7.98 12.73
CA TRP A 18 28.39 -7.84 11.34
C TRP A 18 29.16 -6.68 10.68
N LEU A 19 29.29 -5.55 11.37
CA LEU A 19 30.10 -4.42 10.89
C LEU A 19 31.57 -4.82 10.68
N GLU A 20 32.17 -5.54 11.65
CA GLU A 20 33.54 -6.06 11.56
C GLU A 20 33.72 -7.07 10.41
N GLN A 21 32.70 -7.89 10.12
CA GLN A 21 32.76 -8.87 9.03
C GLN A 21 32.91 -8.22 7.65
N PHE A 22 32.34 -7.02 7.47
CA PHE A 22 32.41 -6.27 6.22
C PHE A 22 33.42 -5.12 6.27
N ASP A 23 34.35 -5.15 7.24
CA ASP A 23 35.37 -4.13 7.45
C ASP A 23 34.81 -2.69 7.57
N LEU A 24 33.58 -2.56 8.09
CA LEU A 24 32.91 -1.27 8.29
C LEU A 24 33.46 -0.56 9.53
N PRO A 25 33.59 0.79 9.51
CA PRO A 25 34.20 1.54 10.60
C PRO A 25 33.27 1.62 11.82
N VAL A 26 33.29 0.61 12.69
CA VAL A 26 32.44 0.52 13.91
C VAL A 26 32.54 1.76 14.81
N ALA A 27 33.69 2.45 14.79
CA ALA A 27 33.91 3.65 15.60
C ALA A 27 33.17 4.90 15.07
N ASP A 28 32.75 4.90 13.81
CA ASP A 28 32.07 6.03 13.21
C ASP A 28 30.64 6.14 13.74
N ALA A 29 30.27 7.33 14.20
CA ALA A 29 28.95 7.58 14.78
C ALA A 29 27.82 7.43 13.75
N ASP A 30 28.12 7.58 12.46
CA ASP A 30 27.18 7.54 11.34
C ASP A 30 27.31 6.26 10.50
N VAL A 31 28.05 5.25 10.96
CA VAL A 31 28.34 4.01 10.20
C VAL A 31 27.09 3.36 9.64
N LEU A 32 25.95 3.39 10.35
CA LEU A 32 24.69 2.82 9.89
C LEU A 32 24.07 3.55 8.69
N THR A 33 24.40 4.82 8.48
CA THR A 33 23.90 5.67 7.39
C THR A 33 24.88 5.78 6.22
N GLN A 34 26.07 5.21 6.36
CA GLN A 34 27.06 5.15 5.28
C GLN A 34 26.63 4.14 4.20
N ASP A 35 27.05 4.41 2.97
CA ASP A 35 26.84 3.62 1.75
C ASP A 35 28.22 3.45 1.08
N PRO A 36 28.98 2.40 1.44
CA PRO A 36 30.38 2.27 0.99
C PRO A 36 30.52 1.79 -0.46
N ASP A 37 29.53 1.10 -1.02
CA ASP A 37 29.55 0.62 -2.41
C ASP A 37 28.81 1.53 -3.42
N GLY A 38 28.10 2.54 -2.91
CA GLY A 38 27.49 3.62 -3.68
C GLY A 38 26.29 3.15 -4.49
N ASP A 39 25.49 2.25 -3.95
CA ASP A 39 24.29 1.71 -4.58
C ASP A 39 22.97 2.36 -4.09
N ALA A 40 23.11 3.32 -3.17
CA ALA A 40 22.07 4.06 -2.46
C ALA A 40 21.33 3.29 -1.35
N PHE A 41 21.87 2.16 -0.88
CA PHE A 41 21.47 1.47 0.33
C PHE A 41 22.48 1.73 1.46
N THR A 42 21.95 2.04 2.64
CA THR A 42 22.80 2.27 3.81
C THR A 42 23.16 0.94 4.46
N ASN A 43 24.22 0.91 5.25
CA ASN A 43 24.58 -0.27 6.05
C ASN A 43 23.40 -0.81 6.89
N LEU A 44 22.52 0.07 7.38
CA LEU A 44 21.30 -0.36 8.07
C LEU A 44 20.29 -1.05 7.14
N ASP A 45 20.09 -0.52 5.93
CA ASP A 45 19.20 -1.13 4.93
C ASP A 45 19.71 -2.51 4.52
N GLU A 46 21.03 -2.62 4.29
CA GLU A 46 21.74 -3.85 3.94
C GLU A 46 21.64 -4.91 5.04
N TRP A 47 21.81 -4.51 6.29
CA TRP A 47 21.63 -5.41 7.43
C TRP A 47 20.18 -5.93 7.54
N GLN A 48 19.18 -5.06 7.35
CA GLN A 48 17.77 -5.46 7.34
C GLN A 48 17.43 -6.35 6.13
N GLY A 49 18.02 -6.05 4.98
CA GLY A 49 17.87 -6.79 3.72
C GLY A 49 18.65 -8.10 3.66
N HIS A 50 19.53 -8.36 4.63
CA HIS A 50 20.44 -9.51 4.66
C HIS A 50 21.36 -9.59 3.42
N THR A 51 21.83 -8.42 2.99
CA THR A 51 22.65 -8.22 1.79
C THR A 51 24.04 -7.70 2.17
N ASN A 52 24.92 -7.53 1.18
CA ASN A 52 26.33 -7.27 1.41
C ASN A 52 26.65 -5.79 1.17
N PRO A 53 26.96 -5.00 2.23
CA PRO A 53 27.13 -3.55 2.13
C PRO A 53 28.35 -3.08 1.33
N ILE A 54 29.24 -4.01 0.94
CA ILE A 54 30.45 -3.69 0.15
C ILE A 54 30.38 -4.25 -1.28
N ASP A 55 29.25 -4.85 -1.67
CA ASP A 55 29.02 -5.34 -3.03
C ASP A 55 27.74 -4.74 -3.60
N LYS A 56 27.93 -3.77 -4.50
CA LYS A 56 26.87 -3.06 -5.22
C LYS A 56 25.83 -3.93 -5.94
N ASN A 57 26.11 -5.21 -6.20
CA ASN A 57 25.14 -6.13 -6.81
C ASN A 57 24.33 -6.93 -5.77
N SER A 58 24.69 -6.81 -4.50
CA SER A 58 24.06 -7.48 -3.37
C SER A 58 23.34 -6.43 -2.53
N HIS A 59 22.13 -6.11 -2.94
CA HIS A 59 21.33 -5.04 -2.34
C HIS A 59 19.89 -5.48 -2.08
N PRO A 60 19.15 -4.84 -1.15
CA PRO A 60 17.74 -5.10 -0.92
C PRO A 60 16.89 -4.79 -2.14
N ASP A 61 15.63 -5.25 -2.15
CA ASP A 61 14.70 -4.84 -3.20
C ASP A 61 14.54 -3.32 -3.21
N TYR A 62 14.58 -2.70 -4.40
CA TYR A 62 14.39 -1.26 -4.56
C TYR A 62 13.08 -0.75 -3.95
N LEU A 63 12.04 -1.58 -3.87
CA LEU A 63 10.79 -1.25 -3.18
C LEU A 63 10.95 -1.00 -1.68
N SER A 64 12.00 -1.51 -1.04
CA SER A 64 12.26 -1.25 0.39
C SER A 64 12.49 0.24 0.68
N LYS A 65 12.98 1.00 -0.32
CA LYS A 65 13.17 2.46 -0.31
C LYS A 65 11.90 3.25 -0.58
N LEU A 66 10.80 2.59 -0.94
CA LEU A 66 9.50 3.22 -1.08
C LEU A 66 8.78 3.23 0.27
N LYS A 67 8.37 4.41 0.74
CA LYS A 67 7.60 4.56 1.98
C LYS A 67 6.38 5.44 1.76
N LEU A 68 5.29 5.14 2.45
CA LEU A 68 4.09 5.98 2.47
C LEU A 68 4.32 7.18 3.39
N LYS A 69 4.39 8.39 2.83
CA LYS A 69 4.58 9.61 3.64
C LYS A 69 3.27 10.09 4.24
N SER A 70 2.22 10.13 3.43
CA SER A 70 0.89 10.54 3.85
C SER A 70 -0.15 9.97 2.91
N PHE A 71 -1.40 9.98 3.33
CA PHE A 71 -2.51 9.61 2.49
C PHE A 71 -3.72 10.50 2.79
N SER A 72 -4.58 10.63 1.80
CA SER A 72 -5.92 11.17 1.96
C SER A 72 -6.89 10.07 1.53
N GLU A 73 -7.48 9.41 2.53
CA GLU A 73 -8.52 8.41 2.32
C GLU A 73 -9.86 9.15 2.39
N GLU A 74 -10.52 9.26 1.25
CA GLU A 74 -11.87 9.80 1.21
C GLU A 74 -12.85 8.62 1.24
N PRO A 75 -13.75 8.54 2.23
CA PRO A 75 -14.83 7.56 2.21
C PRO A 75 -15.64 7.73 0.93
N PHE A 76 -15.83 6.64 0.19
CA PHE A 76 -16.68 6.68 -0.98
C PHE A 76 -18.12 6.91 -0.52
N ARG A 77 -18.73 8.01 -0.96
CA ARG A 77 -20.00 8.48 -0.40
C ARG A 77 -21.17 7.49 -0.45
N LEU A 78 -21.09 6.46 -1.29
CA LEU A 78 -22.13 5.43 -1.46
C LEU A 78 -21.76 4.15 -0.72
N MET A 79 -22.76 3.53 -0.09
CA MET A 79 -22.63 2.27 0.61
C MET A 79 -23.68 1.29 0.11
N PHE A 80 -23.25 0.07 -0.22
CA PHE A 80 -24.13 -1.04 -0.54
C PHE A 80 -24.66 -1.65 0.77
N SER A 81 -25.92 -1.41 1.11
CA SER A 81 -26.48 -1.78 2.41
C SER A 81 -27.12 -3.16 2.42
N SER A 82 -27.93 -3.48 1.41
CA SER A 82 -28.60 -4.77 1.31
C SER A 82 -29.03 -5.07 -0.13
N TRP A 83 -29.46 -6.30 -0.38
CA TRP A 83 -30.04 -6.70 -1.65
C TRP A 83 -31.15 -7.71 -1.44
N VAL A 84 -32.14 -7.70 -2.34
CA VAL A 84 -33.22 -8.69 -2.40
C VAL A 84 -33.53 -8.96 -3.87
N GLY A 85 -33.31 -10.19 -4.32
CA GLY A 85 -33.47 -10.55 -5.72
C GLY A 85 -32.52 -9.77 -6.62
N ASP A 86 -33.07 -9.01 -7.57
CA ASP A 86 -32.32 -8.18 -8.53
C ASP A 86 -32.15 -6.71 -8.08
N THR A 87 -32.59 -6.39 -6.86
CA THR A 87 -32.67 -5.01 -6.36
C THR A 87 -31.66 -4.79 -5.23
N PHE A 88 -30.84 -3.75 -5.38
CA PHE A 88 -29.76 -3.36 -4.47
C PHE A 88 -30.13 -2.06 -3.74
N ALA A 89 -30.02 -2.06 -2.42
CA ALA A 89 -30.19 -0.88 -1.58
C ALA A 89 -28.86 -0.13 -1.45
N ILE A 90 -28.85 1.12 -1.86
CA ILE A 90 -27.70 2.02 -1.83
C ILE A 90 -28.01 3.20 -0.90
N ASN A 91 -27.15 3.40 0.09
CA ASN A 91 -27.23 4.53 1.02
C ASN A 91 -26.11 5.53 0.73
N THR A 92 -26.30 6.79 1.11
CA THR A 92 -25.17 7.71 1.28
C THR A 92 -24.62 7.63 2.70
N ILE A 93 -23.30 7.69 2.87
CA ILE A 93 -22.65 7.59 4.20
C ILE A 93 -23.09 8.73 5.12
N ASP A 94 -23.34 9.92 4.57
CA ASP A 94 -23.83 11.07 5.32
C ASP A 94 -25.33 10.98 5.68
N LEU A 95 -26.03 9.94 5.21
CA LEU A 95 -27.45 9.65 5.43
C LEU A 95 -28.39 10.83 5.09
N LYS A 96 -27.92 11.78 4.27
CA LYS A 96 -28.74 12.94 3.85
C LYS A 96 -29.71 12.59 2.74
N GLU A 97 -29.38 11.59 1.94
CA GLU A 97 -30.22 11.11 0.85
C GLU A 97 -30.96 9.84 1.28
N PRO A 98 -32.22 9.65 0.85
CA PRO A 98 -32.95 8.42 1.13
C PRO A 98 -32.26 7.23 0.45
N THR A 99 -32.44 6.04 1.02
CA THR A 99 -32.01 4.79 0.39
C THR A 99 -32.59 4.65 -1.00
N GLN A 100 -31.72 4.39 -1.98
CA GLN A 100 -32.11 4.14 -3.36
C GLN A 100 -32.11 2.64 -3.62
N PHE A 101 -33.17 2.13 -4.23
CA PHE A 101 -33.32 0.73 -4.60
C PHE A 101 -33.17 0.61 -6.12
N LEU A 102 -32.09 0.00 -6.57
CA LEU A 102 -31.64 0.05 -7.97
C LEU A 102 -31.27 -1.34 -8.47
N ARG A 103 -31.26 -1.53 -9.80
CA ARG A 103 -30.89 -2.80 -10.47
C ARG A 103 -29.61 -2.65 -11.27
N ILE A 104 -29.07 -3.78 -11.75
CA ILE A 104 -27.96 -3.74 -12.72
C ILE A 104 -28.42 -2.97 -13.96
N GLY A 105 -27.64 -1.99 -14.37
CA GLY A 105 -27.98 -1.09 -15.47
C GLY A 105 -28.58 0.25 -15.04
N ASP A 106 -28.91 0.43 -13.77
CA ASP A 106 -29.44 1.70 -13.27
C ASP A 106 -28.32 2.65 -12.84
N THR A 107 -28.57 3.95 -13.03
CA THR A 107 -27.70 5.04 -12.57
C THR A 107 -28.16 5.51 -11.20
N ILE A 108 -27.23 5.64 -10.26
CA ILE A 108 -27.50 6.04 -8.88
C ILE A 108 -27.78 7.54 -8.87
N GLY A 109 -28.99 7.92 -8.46
CA GLY A 109 -29.45 9.30 -8.40
C GLY A 109 -28.52 10.18 -7.57
N GLY A 110 -28.29 11.40 -8.03
CA GLY A 110 -27.34 12.33 -7.39
C GLY A 110 -25.86 12.02 -7.68
N THR A 111 -25.56 11.04 -8.53
CA THR A 111 -24.20 10.66 -8.92
C THR A 111 -24.09 10.37 -10.42
N ARG A 112 -22.87 10.09 -10.89
CA ARG A 112 -22.59 9.60 -12.27
C ARG A 112 -22.21 8.12 -12.28
N PHE A 113 -22.60 7.36 -11.26
CA PHE A 113 -22.27 5.95 -11.13
C PHE A 113 -23.43 5.07 -11.55
N LYS A 114 -23.12 4.07 -12.36
CA LYS A 114 -24.05 3.05 -12.85
C LYS A 114 -23.68 1.70 -12.26
N ILE A 115 -24.68 0.90 -11.87
CA ILE A 115 -24.44 -0.47 -11.41
C ILE A 115 -24.14 -1.34 -12.63
N VAL A 116 -22.96 -1.96 -12.67
CA VAL A 116 -22.52 -2.77 -13.82
C VAL A 116 -22.41 -4.25 -13.51
N ARG A 117 -22.21 -4.62 -12.23
CA ARG A 117 -22.06 -6.03 -11.84
C ARG A 117 -22.42 -6.23 -10.38
N PHE A 118 -23.00 -7.39 -10.09
CA PHE A 118 -23.17 -7.93 -8.74
C PHE A 118 -22.50 -9.31 -8.67
N THR A 119 -21.79 -9.58 -7.58
CA THR A 119 -21.19 -10.87 -7.30
C THR A 119 -21.56 -11.28 -5.87
N GLU A 120 -22.45 -12.26 -5.75
CA GLU A 120 -22.83 -12.83 -4.46
C GLU A 120 -21.65 -13.60 -3.85
N ARG A 121 -21.32 -13.28 -2.60
CA ARG A 121 -20.18 -13.90 -1.89
C ARG A 121 -20.47 -14.04 -0.41
N TYR A 122 -20.02 -15.15 0.16
CA TYR A 122 -20.04 -15.42 1.59
C TYR A 122 -18.63 -15.77 2.06
N GLN A 123 -18.26 -15.29 3.24
CA GLN A 123 -16.99 -15.62 3.87
C GLN A 123 -17.23 -15.99 5.35
N PRO A 124 -16.58 -17.05 5.85
CA PRO A 124 -16.62 -17.36 7.27
C PRO A 124 -15.91 -16.26 8.05
N ASN A 125 -16.55 -15.73 9.09
CA ASN A 125 -15.90 -14.84 10.04
C ASN A 125 -14.98 -15.61 11.00
N GLN A 126 -14.33 -14.89 11.92
CA GLN A 126 -13.45 -15.46 12.96
C GLN A 126 -14.13 -16.51 13.87
N TYR A 127 -15.47 -16.59 13.87
CA TYR A 127 -16.27 -17.53 14.64
C TYR A 127 -16.87 -18.65 13.76
N GLY A 128 -16.53 -18.71 12.48
CA GLY A 128 -17.03 -19.72 11.52
C GLY A 128 -18.44 -19.46 10.99
N THR A 129 -19.05 -18.31 11.29
CA THR A 129 -20.34 -17.91 10.70
C THR A 129 -20.13 -17.37 9.29
N GLU A 130 -20.89 -17.86 8.31
CA GLU A 130 -20.91 -17.28 6.98
C GLU A 130 -21.54 -15.88 7.01
N VAL A 131 -20.74 -14.89 6.64
CA VAL A 131 -21.17 -13.49 6.53
C VAL A 131 -21.30 -13.15 5.05
N ASP A 132 -22.41 -12.53 4.69
CA ASP A 132 -22.62 -11.97 3.36
C ASP A 132 -21.62 -10.84 3.11
N VAL A 133 -20.70 -11.08 2.18
CA VAL A 133 -19.68 -10.14 1.71
C VAL A 133 -19.83 -9.90 0.22
N SER A 134 -21.07 -9.93 -0.27
CA SER A 134 -21.39 -9.70 -1.67
C SER A 134 -20.87 -8.35 -2.16
N GLU A 135 -20.45 -8.34 -3.41
CA GLU A 135 -19.76 -7.23 -4.06
C GLU A 135 -20.65 -6.62 -5.14
N LEU A 136 -20.81 -5.30 -5.09
CA LEU A 136 -21.50 -4.51 -6.09
C LEU A 136 -20.51 -3.59 -6.80
N THR A 137 -20.31 -3.80 -8.10
CA THR A 137 -19.41 -2.98 -8.93
C THR A 137 -20.20 -1.85 -9.59
N LEU A 138 -19.72 -0.64 -9.35
CA LEU A 138 -20.20 0.59 -9.95
C LEU A 138 -19.19 1.06 -11.00
N GLN A 139 -19.66 1.61 -12.11
CA GLN A 139 -18.84 2.26 -13.12
C GLN A 139 -19.29 3.71 -13.28
N ARG A 140 -18.34 4.64 -13.39
CA ARG A 140 -18.67 6.04 -13.73
C ARG A 140 -19.07 6.13 -15.21
N GLU A 141 -20.14 6.83 -15.55
CA GLU A 141 -20.68 6.84 -16.93
C GLU A 141 -19.73 7.44 -17.98
N GLU A 142 -18.82 8.32 -17.55
CA GLU A 142 -17.91 9.06 -18.43
C GLU A 142 -16.48 8.47 -18.46
N THR A 143 -16.14 7.58 -17.53
CA THR A 143 -14.81 7.00 -17.40
C THR A 143 -14.89 5.48 -17.28
N THR A 144 -13.79 4.78 -17.51
CA THR A 144 -13.71 3.34 -17.22
C THR A 144 -13.41 3.06 -15.74
N GLU A 145 -13.50 4.07 -14.87
CA GLU A 145 -13.26 3.93 -13.44
C GLU A 145 -14.38 3.12 -12.81
N GLN A 146 -13.97 2.13 -12.01
CA GLN A 146 -14.89 1.24 -11.30
C GLN A 146 -14.64 1.31 -9.80
N VAL A 147 -15.72 1.19 -9.04
CA VAL A 147 -15.69 1.09 -7.58
C VAL A 147 -16.43 -0.17 -7.19
N THR A 148 -15.83 -1.00 -6.35
CA THR A 148 -16.51 -2.17 -5.78
C THR A 148 -16.92 -1.87 -4.35
N LEU A 149 -18.22 -1.94 -4.09
CA LEU A 149 -18.80 -1.83 -2.76
C LEU A 149 -19.00 -3.24 -2.20
N VAL A 150 -18.46 -3.50 -1.02
CA VAL A 150 -18.75 -4.73 -0.27
C VAL A 150 -19.94 -4.43 0.64
N LYS A 151 -20.89 -5.37 0.73
CA LYS A 151 -22.09 -5.21 1.57
C LYS A 151 -21.72 -4.73 2.98
N GLU A 152 -22.41 -3.67 3.42
CA GLU A 152 -22.30 -3.03 4.74
C GLU A 152 -20.90 -2.50 5.08
N LYS A 153 -19.98 -2.42 4.12
CA LYS A 153 -18.65 -1.83 4.29
C LYS A 153 -18.55 -0.50 3.55
N VAL A 154 -17.88 0.45 4.21
CA VAL A 154 -17.48 1.71 3.58
C VAL A 154 -16.35 1.41 2.60
N ALA A 155 -16.57 1.72 1.32
CA ALA A 155 -15.53 1.65 0.32
C ALA A 155 -14.68 2.93 0.34
N ILE A 156 -13.46 2.82 -0.18
CA ILE A 156 -12.54 3.94 -0.33
C ILE A 156 -12.73 4.57 -1.71
N SER A 157 -12.83 5.90 -1.75
CA SER A 157 -13.00 6.67 -2.98
C SER A 157 -11.83 6.46 -3.95
N PRO A 158 -12.09 6.33 -5.26
CA PRO A 158 -11.05 6.38 -6.30
C PRO A 158 -10.18 7.63 -6.24
N GLU A 159 -10.73 8.73 -5.73
CA GLU A 159 -10.03 10.00 -5.58
C GLU A 159 -8.97 9.96 -4.45
N SER A 160 -8.93 8.89 -3.66
CA SER A 160 -7.95 8.75 -2.58
C SER A 160 -6.54 8.77 -3.16
N VAL A 161 -5.67 9.56 -2.52
CA VAL A 161 -4.29 9.79 -2.96
C VAL A 161 -3.34 9.31 -1.89
N ALA A 162 -2.35 8.52 -2.29
CA ALA A 162 -1.17 8.24 -1.49
C ALA A 162 -0.02 9.15 -1.92
N THR A 163 0.69 9.72 -0.94
CA THR A 163 1.95 10.41 -1.15
C THR A 163 3.07 9.46 -0.76
N PHE A 164 3.89 9.09 -1.74
CA PHE A 164 5.06 8.24 -1.51
C PHE A 164 6.35 9.06 -1.48
N VAL A 165 7.27 8.63 -0.63
CA VAL A 165 8.68 9.02 -0.66
C VAL A 165 9.46 7.84 -1.18
N TYR A 166 10.33 8.09 -2.15
CA TYR A 166 11.27 7.10 -2.66
C TYR A 166 12.69 7.60 -2.45
N SER A 167 13.42 6.94 -1.56
CA SER A 167 14.75 7.38 -1.08
C SER A 167 15.92 6.76 -1.82
N TRP A 168 15.69 6.01 -2.90
CA TRP A 168 16.78 5.51 -3.74
C TRP A 168 17.34 6.61 -4.66
N GLY A 169 18.66 6.82 -4.60
CA GLY A 169 19.34 7.90 -5.31
C GLY A 169 18.98 9.27 -4.73
N VAL A 170 18.45 10.18 -5.56
CA VAL A 170 17.94 11.47 -5.09
C VAL A 170 16.53 11.27 -4.54
N PRO A 171 16.28 11.52 -3.23
CA PRO A 171 14.97 11.36 -2.64
C PRO A 171 13.93 12.17 -3.41
N ARG A 172 12.83 11.51 -3.76
CA ARG A 172 11.73 12.13 -4.48
C ARG A 172 10.40 11.81 -3.85
N GLU A 173 9.50 12.77 -3.92
CA GLU A 173 8.12 12.64 -3.48
C GLU A 173 7.20 12.66 -4.69
N PHE A 174 6.18 11.82 -4.67
CA PHE A 174 5.18 11.79 -5.73
C PHE A 174 3.84 11.29 -5.20
N HIS A 175 2.77 11.68 -5.91
CA HIS A 175 1.40 11.35 -5.57
C HIS A 175 0.86 10.29 -6.53
N VAL A 176 0.15 9.31 -5.98
CA VAL A 176 -0.47 8.21 -6.73
C VAL A 176 -1.91 8.11 -6.29
N ARG A 177 -2.84 8.24 -7.24
CA ARG A 177 -4.26 7.96 -7.03
C ARG A 177 -4.52 6.46 -6.99
N LYS A 178 -5.61 6.06 -6.35
CA LYS A 178 -6.09 4.67 -6.44
C LYS A 178 -6.25 4.25 -7.91
N ASP A 179 -5.84 3.04 -8.22
CA ASP A 179 -5.77 2.46 -9.58
C ASP A 179 -4.81 3.14 -10.56
N GLN A 180 -4.07 4.18 -10.14
CA GLN A 180 -3.04 4.79 -10.97
C GLN A 180 -1.79 3.91 -11.03
N GLU A 181 -1.28 3.72 -12.24
CA GLU A 181 0.00 3.04 -12.48
C GLU A 181 1.19 4.01 -12.32
N PHE A 182 2.29 3.49 -11.78
CA PHE A 182 3.57 4.19 -11.67
C PHE A 182 4.75 3.22 -11.78
N SER A 183 5.94 3.75 -12.05
CA SER A 183 7.17 2.98 -12.15
C SER A 183 8.26 3.60 -11.28
N LEU A 184 9.15 2.76 -10.78
CA LEU A 184 10.31 3.17 -9.98
C LEU A 184 11.58 2.94 -10.79
N LYS A 185 12.50 3.90 -10.77
CA LYS A 185 13.85 3.65 -11.26
C LYS A 185 14.60 2.86 -10.19
N PRO A 186 15.47 1.90 -10.54
CA PRO A 186 15.84 1.50 -11.91
C PRO A 186 14.87 0.49 -12.56
N LEU A 187 13.85 0.02 -11.83
CA LEU A 187 12.83 -0.94 -12.25
C LEU A 187 11.81 -0.39 -13.28
N ASN A 188 12.27 0.27 -14.35
CA ASN A 188 11.40 0.91 -15.34
C ASN A 188 10.47 -0.05 -16.07
N GLU A 189 10.86 -1.32 -16.17
CA GLU A 189 10.06 -2.39 -16.81
C GLU A 189 8.90 -2.85 -15.92
N SER A 190 9.02 -2.68 -14.59
CA SER A 190 7.99 -3.03 -13.61
C SER A 190 7.04 -1.85 -13.41
N LYS A 191 5.77 -2.05 -13.79
CA LYS A 191 4.70 -1.11 -13.46
C LYS A 191 3.94 -1.58 -12.23
N TYR A 192 3.78 -0.68 -11.28
CA TYR A 192 3.03 -0.86 -10.06
C TYR A 192 1.73 -0.08 -10.12
N LYS A 193 0.69 -0.59 -9.48
CA LYS A 193 -0.60 0.09 -9.34
C LYS A 193 -0.97 0.20 -7.87
N LEU A 194 -1.44 1.38 -7.44
CA LEU A 194 -1.99 1.54 -6.10
C LEU A 194 -3.36 0.86 -6.02
N VAL A 195 -3.49 -0.13 -5.14
CA VAL A 195 -4.73 -0.91 -4.98
C VAL A 195 -5.53 -0.42 -3.78
N ASP A 196 -4.84 -0.16 -2.68
CA ASP A 196 -5.47 0.19 -1.42
C ASP A 196 -4.58 1.11 -0.60
N VAL A 197 -5.19 1.89 0.28
CA VAL A 197 -4.47 2.75 1.23
C VAL A 197 -5.18 2.66 2.57
N GLN A 198 -4.39 2.46 3.62
CA GLN A 198 -4.84 2.30 4.99
C GLN A 198 -4.04 3.25 5.89
N PRO A 199 -4.50 3.50 7.13
CA PRO A 199 -3.83 4.41 8.05
C PRO A 199 -2.34 4.18 8.28
N SER A 200 -1.89 2.92 8.21
CA SER A 200 -0.49 2.53 8.48
C SER A 200 0.28 2.03 7.27
N LYS A 201 -0.37 1.85 6.11
CA LYS A 201 0.24 1.24 4.93
C LYS A 201 -0.54 1.52 3.65
N ALA A 202 0.16 1.45 2.52
CA ALA A 202 -0.45 1.36 1.20
C ALA A 202 -0.24 -0.05 0.64
N VAL A 203 -1.17 -0.53 -0.19
CA VAL A 203 -1.04 -1.80 -0.90
C VAL A 203 -0.90 -1.49 -2.38
N ILE A 204 0.21 -1.94 -2.97
CA ILE A 204 0.44 -1.86 -4.41
C ILE A 204 0.44 -3.27 -5.01
N MET A 205 0.21 -3.36 -6.32
CA MET A 205 0.34 -4.61 -7.08
C MET A 205 1.29 -4.40 -8.25
N ASN A 206 2.10 -5.40 -8.58
CA ASN A 206 2.83 -5.41 -9.84
C ASN A 206 1.86 -5.83 -10.97
N THR A 207 1.75 -5.02 -12.02
CA THR A 207 0.86 -5.28 -13.16
C THR A 207 1.19 -6.56 -13.92
N GLN A 208 2.45 -7.00 -13.92
CA GLN A 208 2.90 -8.25 -14.55
C GLN A 208 2.61 -9.48 -13.67
N LYS A 209 2.45 -9.28 -12.36
CA LYS A 209 2.12 -10.31 -11.36
C LYS A 209 0.92 -9.85 -10.52
N PRO A 210 -0.29 -9.83 -11.08
CA PRO A 210 -1.46 -9.20 -10.45
C PRO A 210 -1.91 -9.87 -9.14
N ASN A 211 -1.44 -11.09 -8.86
CA ASN A 211 -1.71 -11.77 -7.59
C ASN A 211 -0.74 -11.36 -6.46
N ASP A 212 0.37 -10.70 -6.77
CA ASP A 212 1.36 -10.27 -5.79
C ASP A 212 0.99 -8.88 -5.26
N ARG A 213 0.36 -8.87 -4.08
CA ARG A 213 0.09 -7.65 -3.31
C ARG A 213 1.29 -7.33 -2.44
N ILE A 214 1.77 -6.10 -2.52
CA ILE A 214 2.96 -5.61 -1.83
C ILE A 214 2.51 -4.50 -0.87
N GLU A 215 2.86 -4.66 0.41
CA GLU A 215 2.55 -3.67 1.44
C GLU A 215 3.70 -2.68 1.60
N ILE A 216 3.37 -1.38 1.53
CA ILE A 216 4.28 -0.26 1.71
C ILE A 216 3.92 0.42 3.02
N GLY A 217 4.77 0.28 4.03
CA GLY A 217 4.56 0.89 5.34
C GLY A 217 4.70 2.41 5.34
N LEU A 218 4.16 3.04 6.37
CA LEU A 218 4.40 4.45 6.67
C LEU A 218 5.90 4.75 6.79
N LEU A 219 6.29 5.94 6.32
CA LEU A 219 7.56 6.53 6.65
C LEU A 219 7.59 6.76 8.16
N SER A 220 8.51 6.09 8.86
CA SER A 220 8.73 6.33 10.29
C SER A 220 9.13 7.80 10.50
N PRO A 221 8.53 8.50 11.47
CA PRO A 221 8.87 9.88 11.79
C PRO A 221 10.29 10.03 12.35
#